data_AF-A0A382VS67-F1
#
_entry.id   AF-A0A382VS67-F1
#
_cell.length_a   1.000
_cell.length_b   1.000
_cell.length_c   1.000
_cell.angle_alpha   90.00
_cell.angle_beta   90.00
_cell.angle_gamma   90.00
#
_symmetry.space_group_name_H-M   'P 1'
#
loop_
_entity.id
_entity.type
_entity.pdbx_description
1 polymer ?
#
loop_
_entity_poly.entity_id
_entity_poly.type
_entity_poly.pdbx_seq_one_letter_code
_entity_poly.pdbx_strand_id
1 'polypeptide(L)' 'MSIRINEKKRKLLKIISALEEKTIGGLIESWIDEHIEKNKSHYASQLDENLLGELMKISEPAFAEWNNEEDDIYNDL' A
#
# COMPACT_ATOMS: atom_id res chain seq x y z
N MET A 1 6.21 -7.14 6.44
CA MET A 1 6.20 -5.68 6.14
C MET A 1 6.66 -4.89 7.38
N SER A 2 7.69 -4.05 7.27
CA SER A 2 8.18 -3.22 8.39
C SER A 2 8.28 -1.75 7.96
N ILE A 3 7.34 -0.91 8.40
CA ILE A 3 7.33 0.52 8.08
C ILE A 3 8.19 1.27 9.09
N ARG A 4 9.24 1.95 8.62
CA ARG A 4 10.07 2.83 9.45
C ARG A 4 9.35 4.16 9.68
N ILE A 5 8.87 4.37 10.90
CA ILE A 5 8.30 5.65 11.35
C ILE A 5 9.09 6.20 12.54
N ASN A 6 9.28 7.52 12.56
CA ASN A 6 9.90 8.19 13.69
C ASN A 6 9.00 8.13 14.95
N GLU A 7 9.62 8.33 16.11
CA GLU A 7 8.94 8.14 17.40
C GLU A 7 7.76 9.10 17.61
N LYS A 8 7.87 10.34 17.12
CA LYS A 8 6.78 11.32 17.20
C LYS A 8 5.55 10.86 16.42
N LYS A 9 5.74 10.40 15.18
CA LYS A 9 4.66 9.85 14.34
C LYS A 9 4.06 8.59 14.96
N ARG A 10 4.90 7.69 15.50
CA ARG A 10 4.44 6.47 16.20
C ARG A 10 3.52 6.78 17.38
N LYS A 11 3.88 7.76 18.21
CA LYS A 11 3.04 8.18 19.35
C LYS A 11 1.69 8.74 18.91
N LEU A 12 1.69 9.56 17.88
CA LEU A 12 0.45 10.11 17.32
C LEU A 12 -0.45 9.01 16.73
N LEU A 13 0.14 8.05 16.00
CA LEU A 13 -0.59 6.90 15.46
C LEU A 13 -1.26 6.06 16.56
N LYS A 14 -0.57 5.84 17.69
CA LYS A 14 -1.17 5.16 18.85
C LYS A 14 -2.40 5.89 19.39
N ILE A 15 -2.31 7.21 19.53
CA ILE A 15 -3.42 8.03 20.02
C ILE A 15 -4.61 7.95 19.06
N ILE A 16 -4.36 8.12 17.76
CA ILE A 16 -5.39 8.03 16.72
C ILE A 16 -6.05 6.66 16.73
N SER A 17 -5.26 5.59 16.74
CA SER A 17 -5.78 4.22 16.77
C SER A 17 -6.69 3.96 17.99
N ALA A 18 -6.33 4.52 19.16
CA ALA A 18 -7.15 4.40 20.35
C ALA A 18 -8.46 5.21 20.26
N LEU A 19 -8.42 6.42 19.68
CA LEU A 19 -9.60 7.26 19.48
C LEU A 19 -10.57 6.67 18.45
N GLU A 20 -10.06 5.95 17.46
CA GLU A 20 -10.86 5.30 16.42
C GLU A 20 -11.27 3.86 16.76
N GLU A 21 -10.92 3.38 17.96
CA GLU A 21 -11.18 2.00 18.41
C GLU A 21 -10.64 0.93 17.44
N LYS A 22 -9.53 1.23 16.77
CA LYS A 22 -8.87 0.36 15.78
C LYS A 22 -7.46 0.00 16.23
N THR A 23 -6.97 -1.15 15.78
CA THR A 23 -5.54 -1.45 15.91
C THR A 23 -4.75 -0.59 14.92
N ILE A 24 -3.47 -0.34 15.20
CA ILE A 24 -2.59 0.37 14.24
C ILE A 24 -2.54 -0.36 12.90
N GLY A 25 -2.54 -1.70 12.92
CA GLY A 25 -2.59 -2.51 11.71
C GLY A 25 -3.85 -2.26 10.91
N GLY A 26 -5.03 -2.38 11.54
CA GLY A 26 -6.31 -2.17 10.86
C GLY A 26 -6.51 -0.74 10.36
N LEU A 27 -5.95 0.26 11.05
CA LEU A 27 -5.92 1.64 10.60
C LEU A 27 -5.11 1.80 9.31
N ILE A 28 -3.91 1.21 9.26
CA ILE A 28 -3.03 1.25 8.09
C ILE A 28 -3.63 0.46 6.92
N GLU A 29 -4.21 -0.72 7.18
CA GLU A 29 -4.93 -1.51 6.17
C GLU A 29 -6.07 -0.69 5.55
N SER A 30 -6.90 -0.05 6.38
CA SER A 30 -7.98 0.82 5.90
C SER A 30 -7.45 1.95 5.01
N TRP A 31 -6.33 2.57 5.39
CA TRP A 31 -5.72 3.63 4.59
C TRP A 31 -5.15 3.14 3.27
N ILE A 32 -4.58 1.93 3.23
CA ILE A 32 -4.10 1.30 2.00
C ILE A 32 -5.28 1.07 1.05
N ASP A 33 -6.35 0.45 1.53
CA ASP A 33 -7.55 0.17 0.74
C ASP A 33 -8.17 1.46 0.18
N GLU A 34 -8.37 2.46 1.04
CA GLU A 34 -8.90 3.77 0.63
C GLU A 34 -8.01 4.45 -0.41
N HIS A 35 -6.69 4.35 -0.26
CA HIS A 35 -5.75 4.94 -1.20
C HIS A 35 -5.78 4.23 -2.56
N ILE A 36 -5.86 2.89 -2.56
CA ILE A 36 -5.97 2.09 -3.78
C ILE A 36 -7.26 2.43 -4.51
N GLU A 37 -8.41 2.36 -3.84
CA GLU A 37 -9.71 2.60 -4.48
C GLU A 37 -9.85 4.02 -5.03
N LYS A 38 -9.39 5.02 -4.26
CA LYS A 38 -9.38 6.42 -4.71
C LYS A 38 -8.56 6.60 -5.98
N ASN A 39 -7.39 5.97 -6.05
CA ASN A 39 -6.48 6.14 -7.18
C ASN A 39 -6.85 5.26 -8.36
N LYS A 40 -7.46 4.09 -8.15
CA LYS A 40 -7.98 3.23 -9.22
C LYS A 40 -8.95 4.00 -10.10
N SER A 41 -9.85 4.78 -9.52
CA SER A 41 -10.74 5.66 -10.29
C SER A 41 -10.01 6.80 -10.98
N HIS A 42 -8.93 7.34 -10.39
CA HIS A 42 -8.17 8.44 -10.96
C HIS A 42 -7.32 8.01 -12.17
N TYR A 43 -6.75 6.81 -12.09
CA TYR A 43 -5.92 6.22 -13.13
C TYR A 43 -6.70 5.28 -14.05
N ALA A 44 -8.02 5.09 -13.87
CA ALA A 44 -8.85 4.20 -14.68
C ALA A 44 -8.73 4.46 -16.20
N SER A 45 -8.54 5.72 -16.62
CA SER A 45 -8.33 6.09 -18.03
C SER A 45 -6.90 5.81 -18.54
N GLN A 46 -5.95 5.57 -17.64
CA GLN A 46 -4.56 5.17 -17.90
C GLN A 46 -4.33 3.68 -17.65
N LEU A 47 -5.36 2.97 -17.17
CA LEU A 47 -5.34 1.54 -16.85
C LEU A 47 -6.06 0.77 -17.95
N ASP A 48 -5.66 0.99 -19.20
CA ASP A 48 -5.88 -0.04 -20.24
C ASP A 48 -5.15 -1.31 -19.77
N GLU A 49 -5.75 -2.50 -19.90
CA GLU A 49 -5.24 -3.75 -19.29
C GLU A 49 -3.75 -4.00 -19.61
N ASN A 50 -3.29 -3.61 -20.80
CA ASN A 50 -1.87 -3.72 -21.20
C ASN A 50 -0.96 -2.70 -20.48
N LEU A 51 -1.44 -1.49 -20.22
CA LEU A 51 -0.65 -0.41 -19.62
C LEU A 51 -0.49 -0.61 -18.10
N LEU A 52 -1.45 -1.24 -17.43
CA LEU A 52 -1.31 -1.61 -16.01
C LEU A 52 -0.14 -2.59 -15.81
N GLY A 53 -0.06 -3.64 -16.64
CA GLY A 53 1.04 -4.61 -16.59
C GLY A 53 2.41 -3.99 -16.89
N GLU A 54 2.46 -3.01 -17.80
CA GLU A 54 3.69 -2.26 -18.10
C GLU A 54 4.09 -1.30 -16.96
N LEU A 55 3.13 -0.59 -16.36
CA LEU A 55 3.38 0.29 -15.21
C LEU A 55 3.88 -0.49 -13.99
N MET A 56 3.31 -1.66 -13.72
CA MET A 56 3.75 -2.56 -12.66
C MET A 56 5.23 -2.96 -12.82
N LYS A 57 5.63 -3.35 -14.03
CA LYS A 57 7.04 -3.65 -14.37
C LYS A 57 7.96 -2.44 -14.22
N ILE A 58 7.50 -1.24 -14.56
CA ILE A 58 8.30 0.00 -14.40
C ILE A 58 8.46 0.35 -12.91
N SER A 59 7.49 0.03 -12.07
CA SER A 59 7.54 0.26 -10.62
C SER A 59 8.29 -0.81 -9.81
N GLU A 60 8.72 -1.93 -10.41
CA GLU A 60 9.55 -2.97 -9.75
C GLU A 60 10.73 -2.40 -8.93
N PRO A 61 11.52 -1.42 -9.43
CA PRO A 61 12.61 -0.84 -8.64
C PRO A 61 12.13 -0.08 -7.39
N ALA A 62 10.92 0.49 -7.42
CA ALA A 62 10.31 1.16 -6.27
C ALA A 62 9.76 0.16 -5.24
N PHE A 63 9.47 -1.07 -5.68
CA PHE A 63 9.08 -2.20 -4.82
C PHE A 63 10.26 -3.04 -4.34
N ALA A 64 11.51 -2.70 -4.68
CA ALA A 64 12.68 -3.43 -4.19
C ALA A 64 12.80 -3.42 -2.65
N GLU A 65 12.22 -2.43 -1.97
CA GLU A 65 12.10 -2.41 -0.49
C GLU A 65 11.01 -3.35 0.06
N TRP A 66 10.12 -3.84 -0.81
CA TRP A 66 9.06 -4.81 -0.53
C TRP A 66 9.47 -6.25 -0.86
N ASN A 67 10.71 -6.48 -1.31
CA ASN A 67 11.27 -7.80 -1.63
C ASN A 67 11.30 -8.71 -0.39
N ASN A 68 10.17 -9.36 -0.12
CA ASN A 68 10.05 -10.54 0.72
C ASN A 68 10.17 -11.74 -0.22
N GLU A 69 10.94 -12.76 0.15
CA GLU A 69 11.15 -13.99 -0.62
C GLU A 69 9.88 -14.85 -0.86
N GLU A 70 8.68 -14.28 -0.64
CA GLU A 70 7.36 -14.89 -0.79
C GLU A 70 6.52 -14.24 -1.92
N ASP A 71 7.11 -13.40 -2.78
CA ASP A 71 6.40 -12.68 -3.85
C ASP A 71 6.23 -13.50 -5.15
N ASP A 72 5.87 -14.78 -5.03
CA ASP A 72 5.35 -15.60 -6.15
C ASP A 72 3.90 -15.22 -6.54
N ILE A 73 3.31 -14.20 -5.88
CA ILE A 73 1.90 -13.79 -5.98
C ILE A 73 1.57 -13.15 -7.35
N TYR A 74 2.57 -12.80 -8.17
CA TYR A 74 2.36 -12.20 -9.49
C TYR A 74 2.15 -13.19 -10.64
N ASN A 75 2.14 -14.50 -10.38
CA ASN A 75 1.96 -15.48 -11.46
C ASN A 75 0.51 -15.71 -11.91
N ASP A 76 -0.49 -15.24 -11.15
CA ASP A 76 -1.92 -15.55 -11.40
C ASP A 76 -2.82 -14.32 -11.64
N LEU A 77 -2.27 -13.18 -12.08
CA LEU A 77 -3.04 -12.01 -12.54
C LEU A 77 -2.84 -11.71 -14.03
#